data_AF-A0A9D9JN97-F1
#
_entry.id   AF-A0A9D9JN97-F1
#
_cell.length_a   1.000
_cell.length_b   1.000
_cell.length_c   1.000
_cell.angle_alpha   90.00
_cell.angle_beta   90.00
_cell.angle_gamma   90.00
#
_symmetry.space_group_name_H-M   'P 1'
#
loop_
_entity.id
_entity.type
_entity.pdbx_description
1 polymer ?
#
loop_
_entity_poly.entity_id
_entity_poly.type
_entity_poly.pdbx_seq_one_letter_code
_entity_poly.pdbx_strand_id
1 'polypeptide(L)'
;PHCQRPVQDDFQFCPYCRAPLKQLCIACGRLLSLDWPHCPYCGTRQPTEEGGVTVQERRSPLEAVQRVLGRTPGGRRPETPLPENEATTLPPGWSRSRRENEPDTSELPRA
;
A
#
# COMPACT_ATOMS: atom_id res chain seq x y z
N PRO A 1 -15.92 8.79 21.52
CA PRO A 1 -15.26 7.99 22.58
C PRO A 1 -16.15 6.78 22.97
N HIS A 2 -15.66 5.55 22.80
CA HIS A 2 -16.53 4.36 22.81
C HIS A 2 -16.64 3.67 24.18
N CYS A 3 -15.60 3.74 25.02
CA CYS A 3 -15.55 2.99 26.28
C CYS A 3 -16.16 3.72 27.49
N GLN A 4 -16.47 5.02 27.38
CA GLN A 4 -17.07 5.89 28.41
C GLN A 4 -16.42 5.80 29.81
N ARG A 5 -15.16 5.37 29.88
CA ARG A 5 -14.42 5.28 31.15
C ARG A 5 -13.87 6.65 31.55
N PRO A 6 -13.79 6.95 32.86
CA PRO A 6 -13.16 8.16 33.33
C PRO A 6 -11.67 8.16 32.96
N VAL A 7 -11.21 9.30 32.49
CA VAL A 7 -9.83 9.54 32.05
C VAL A 7 -9.38 10.88 32.63
N GLN A 8 -8.07 11.02 32.86
CA GLN A 8 -7.52 12.29 33.33
C GLN A 8 -7.53 13.34 32.21
N ASP A 9 -7.59 14.60 32.63
CA ASP A 9 -7.67 15.73 31.70
C ASP A 9 -6.38 15.88 30.87
N ASP A 10 -5.22 15.45 31.36
CA ASP A 10 -3.96 15.57 30.61
C ASP A 10 -3.77 14.51 29.52
N PHE A 11 -4.69 13.57 29.38
CA PHE A 11 -4.51 12.42 28.50
C PHE A 11 -4.87 12.77 27.05
N GLN A 12 -3.90 12.66 26.15
CA GLN A 12 -4.12 12.80 24.70
C GLN A 12 -4.90 11.63 24.11
N PHE A 13 -4.68 10.42 24.64
CA PHE A 13 -5.30 9.19 24.18
C PHE A 13 -5.94 8.45 25.34
N CYS A 14 -7.08 7.82 25.08
CA CYS A 14 -7.74 6.96 26.07
C CYS A 14 -6.91 5.69 26.31
N PRO A 15 -6.56 5.34 27.56
CA PRO A 15 -5.76 4.15 27.85
C PRO A 15 -6.54 2.84 27.61
N TYR A 16 -7.87 2.91 27.58
CA TYR A 16 -8.73 1.72 27.46
C TYR A 16 -9.09 1.40 26.02
N CYS A 17 -9.36 2.42 25.20
CA CYS A 17 -9.81 2.22 23.82
C CYS A 17 -8.93 2.90 22.77
N ARG A 18 -7.85 3.59 23.18
CA ARG A 18 -6.90 4.30 22.30
C ARG A 18 -7.52 5.38 21.42
N ALA A 19 -8.76 5.79 21.72
CA ALA A 19 -9.39 6.91 21.03
C ALA A 19 -8.66 8.22 21.39
N PRO A 20 -8.47 9.14 20.44
CA PRO A 20 -7.98 10.48 20.76
C PRO A 20 -9.01 11.18 21.65
N LEU A 21 -8.51 11.92 22.65
CA LEU A 21 -9.32 12.69 23.59
C LEU A 21 -9.03 14.18 23.47
N LYS A 22 -7.77 14.52 23.16
CA LYS A 22 -7.28 15.88 23.06
C LYS A 22 -6.34 16.04 21.88
N GLN A 23 -6.27 17.26 21.36
CA GLN A 23 -5.38 17.67 20.29
C GLN A 23 -4.56 18.90 20.72
N LEU A 24 -3.38 19.06 20.13
CA LEU A 24 -2.58 20.27 20.34
C LEU A 24 -3.09 21.37 19.42
N CYS A 25 -3.11 22.60 19.93
CA CYS A 25 -3.43 23.76 19.12
C CYS A 25 -2.41 23.92 17.99
N ILE A 26 -2.89 24.04 16.75
CA ILE A 26 -2.03 24.24 15.57
C ILE A 26 -1.19 25.53 15.60
N ALA A 27 -1.54 26.50 16.46
CA ALA A 27 -0.83 27.77 16.58
C ALA A 27 0.03 27.86 17.85
N CYS A 28 -0.52 27.54 19.03
CA CYS A 28 0.18 27.73 20.30
C CYS A 28 0.67 26.44 20.96
N GLY A 29 0.34 25.26 20.41
CA GLY A 29 0.77 23.97 20.94
C GLY A 29 0.15 23.58 22.29
N ARG A 30 -0.84 24.32 22.80
CA ARG A 30 -1.54 23.94 24.04
C ARG A 30 -2.49 22.78 23.81
N LEU A 31 -2.65 21.94 24.83
CA LEU A 31 -3.55 20.81 24.81
C LEU A 31 -5.01 21.27 24.92
N LEU A 32 -5.85 20.84 23.98
CA LEU A 32 -7.26 21.23 23.83
C LEU A 32 -8.14 20.00 23.63
N SER A 33 -9.40 20.08 24.04
CA SER A 33 -10.40 19.04 23.73
C SER A 33 -10.74 19.02 22.24
N LEU A 34 -11.07 17.84 21.70
CA LEU A 34 -11.39 17.66 20.29
C LEU A 34 -12.64 18.44 19.84
N ASP A 35 -13.61 18.63 20.73
CA ASP A 35 -14.88 19.35 20.45
C ASP A 35 -14.74 20.88 20.40
N TRP A 36 -13.53 21.42 20.53
CA TRP A 36 -13.32 22.86 20.57
C TRP A 36 -12.98 23.44 19.20
N PRO A 37 -13.89 24.24 18.59
CA PRO A 37 -13.65 24.80 17.26
C PRO A 37 -12.62 25.93 17.28
N HIS A 38 -12.38 26.57 18.43
CA HIS A 38 -11.41 27.65 18.59
C HIS A 38 -10.61 27.46 19.88
N CYS A 39 -9.32 27.78 19.85
CA CYS A 39 -8.47 27.79 21.03
C CYS A 39 -8.83 29.00 21.91
N PRO A 40 -9.13 28.86 23.21
CA PRO A 40 -9.41 30.02 24.07
C PRO A 40 -8.15 30.78 24.48
N TYR A 41 -6.98 30.19 24.29
CA TYR A 41 -5.71 30.81 24.66
C TYR A 41 -5.20 31.74 23.57
N CYS A 42 -5.40 31.40 22.29
CA CYS A 42 -4.89 32.19 21.16
C CYS A 42 -5.94 32.56 20.10
N GLY A 43 -7.18 32.09 20.22
CA GLY A 43 -8.27 32.37 19.26
C GLY A 43 -8.19 31.60 17.94
N THR A 44 -7.15 30.80 17.71
CA THR A 44 -6.98 30.08 16.43
C THR A 44 -8.04 29.00 16.26
N ARG A 45 -8.68 28.96 15.07
CA ARG A 45 -9.64 27.93 14.67
C ARG A 45 -8.95 26.57 14.54
N GLN A 46 -9.51 25.55 15.18
CA GLN A 46 -8.99 24.18 15.13
C GLN A 46 -9.70 23.38 14.04
N PRO A 47 -9.02 22.40 13.42
CA PRO A 47 -9.68 21.42 12.57
C PRO A 47 -10.54 20.51 13.44
N THR A 48 -11.86 20.60 13.29
CA THR A 48 -12.80 19.65 13.89
C THR A 48 -12.96 18.44 12.97
N GLU A 49 -13.00 17.24 13.55
CA GLU A 49 -12.96 15.96 12.81
C GLU A 49 -14.25 15.68 12.00
N GLU A 50 -15.23 16.58 12.09
CA GLU A 50 -16.49 16.58 11.34
C GLU A 50 -16.35 17.05 9.88
N GLY A 51 -15.17 17.52 9.48
CA GLY A 51 -14.84 17.84 8.09
C GLY A 51 -14.08 16.71 7.40
N GLY A 52 -14.79 15.72 6.87
CA GLY A 52 -14.19 14.65 6.06
C GLY A 52 -13.31 15.23 4.96
N VAL A 53 -12.00 15.01 5.07
CA VAL A 53 -11.05 15.28 3.99
C VAL A 53 -11.44 14.34 2.84
N THR A 54 -12.16 14.89 1.85
CA THR A 54 -12.34 14.18 0.60
C THR A 54 -10.97 14.15 -0.06
N VAL A 55 -10.31 13.00 0.04
CA VAL A 55 -9.16 12.71 -0.82
C VAL A 55 -9.72 12.67 -2.22
N GLN A 56 -9.72 13.83 -2.89
CA GLN A 56 -9.99 13.94 -4.30
C GLN A 56 -8.88 13.15 -5.00
N GLU A 57 -9.25 11.96 -5.47
CA GLU A 57 -8.44 11.07 -6.30
C GLU A 57 -7.83 11.91 -7.42
N ARG A 58 -6.58 12.32 -7.23
CA ARG A 58 -5.81 13.00 -8.26
C ARG A 58 -5.62 11.95 -9.34
N ARG A 59 -6.38 12.08 -10.43
CA ARG A 59 -6.28 11.29 -11.66
C ARG A 59 -4.83 10.83 -11.82
N SER A 60 -4.65 9.52 -11.76
CA SER A 60 -3.35 8.92 -11.50
C SER A 60 -2.30 9.49 -12.48
N PRO A 61 -1.12 9.93 -12.01
CA PRO A 61 -0.09 10.53 -12.90
C PRO A 61 0.26 9.64 -14.10
N LEU A 62 0.13 8.33 -13.93
CA LEU A 62 0.27 7.30 -14.96
C LEU A 62 -0.69 7.46 -16.15
N GLU A 63 -1.95 7.85 -15.96
CA GLU A 63 -2.89 8.07 -17.07
C GLU A 63 -2.51 9.29 -17.93
N ALA A 64 -1.98 10.34 -17.30
CA ALA A 64 -1.48 11.51 -18.02
C ALA A 64 -0.24 11.12 -18.86
N VAL A 65 0.67 10.34 -18.30
CA VAL A 65 1.86 9.83 -18.99
C VAL A 65 1.50 8.91 -20.16
N GLN A 66 0.52 8.02 -20.00
CA GLN A 66 0.08 7.11 -21.08
C GLN A 66 -0.49 7.84 -22.30
N ARG A 67 -1.22 8.93 -22.09
CA ARG A 67 -1.72 9.78 -23.20
C ARG A 67 -0.60 10.48 -23.95
N VAL A 68 0.44 10.93 -23.24
CA VAL A 68 1.62 11.57 -23.85
C VAL A 68 2.43 10.56 -24.69
N LEU A 69 2.53 9.31 -24.24
CA LEU A 69 3.32 8.27 -24.91
C LEU A 69 2.60 7.57 -26.07
N GLY A 70 1.35 7.92 -26.40
CA GLY A 70 0.66 7.44 -27.61
C GLY A 70 0.44 5.92 -27.72
N ARG A 71 0.60 5.15 -26.64
CA ARG A 71 0.35 3.70 -26.64
C ARG A 71 -1.14 3.43 -26.52
N THR A 72 -1.82 3.25 -27.64
CA THR A 72 -3.14 2.62 -27.66
C THR A 72 -3.00 1.11 -27.37
N PRO A 73 -3.80 0.53 -26.45
CA PRO A 73 -3.90 -0.92 -26.37
C PRO A 73 -4.72 -1.39 -27.58
N GLY A 74 -4.06 -1.92 -28.59
CA GLY A 74 -4.74 -2.44 -29.79
C GLY A 74 -4.04 -2.24 -31.14
N GLY A 75 -2.78 -1.81 -31.17
CA GLY A 75 -2.01 -1.80 -32.41
C GLY A 75 -1.68 -3.22 -32.87
N ARG A 76 -2.37 -3.71 -33.92
CA ARG A 76 -1.97 -4.91 -34.67
C ARG A 76 -0.51 -4.77 -35.06
N ARG A 77 0.32 -5.73 -34.63
CA ARG A 77 1.71 -5.87 -35.05
C ARG A 77 1.73 -6.12 -36.55
N PRO A 78 2.48 -5.35 -37.37
CA PRO A 78 2.78 -5.78 -38.72
C PRO A 78 3.51 -7.13 -38.62
N GLU A 79 2.92 -8.17 -39.19
CA GLU A 79 3.53 -9.48 -39.34
C GLU A 79 4.77 -9.37 -40.24
N THR A 80 5.94 -9.22 -39.64
CA THR A 80 7.20 -9.49 -40.34
C THR A 80 7.33 -11.00 -40.50
N PRO A 81 7.47 -11.56 -41.71
CA PRO A 81 7.73 -12.98 -41.87
C PRO A 81 9.09 -13.30 -41.24
N LEU A 82 9.13 -14.24 -40.29
CA LEU A 82 10.39 -14.79 -39.80
C LEU A 82 11.02 -15.63 -40.93
N PRO A 83 12.35 -15.57 -41.15
CA PRO A 83 13.02 -16.51 -42.05
C PRO A 83 13.01 -17.91 -41.43
N GLU A 84 12.48 -18.86 -42.20
CA GLU A 84 12.35 -20.28 -41.89
C GLU A 84 13.66 -21.04 -42.13
N ASN A 85 14.69 -20.84 -41.32
CA ASN A 85 15.82 -21.75 -41.32
C ASN A 85 16.61 -21.78 -40.01
N GLU A 86 15.98 -22.25 -38.94
CA GLU A 86 16.69 -22.73 -37.75
C GLU A 86 16.38 -24.22 -37.56
N ALA A 87 16.80 -25.00 -38.55
CA ALA A 87 16.82 -26.45 -38.44
C ALA A 87 17.68 -26.85 -37.23
N THR A 88 16.99 -27.32 -36.20
CA THR A 88 17.35 -28.46 -35.35
C THR A 88 18.81 -28.93 -35.51
N THR A 89 19.71 -28.41 -34.70
CA THR A 89 20.94 -29.14 -34.37
C THR A 89 21.23 -28.87 -32.92
N LEU A 90 20.87 -29.85 -32.11
CA LEU A 90 21.32 -29.87 -30.74
C LEU A 90 22.77 -30.36 -30.72
N PRO A 91 23.61 -29.89 -29.79
CA PRO A 91 25.01 -30.28 -29.74
C PRO A 91 25.17 -31.78 -29.47
N PRO A 92 26.18 -32.46 -30.03
CA PRO A 92 26.45 -33.85 -29.70
C PRO A 92 26.81 -33.97 -28.20
N GLY A 93 26.08 -34.80 -27.47
CA GLY A 93 26.33 -35.09 -26.03
C GLY A 93 25.15 -34.85 -25.09
N TRP A 94 24.05 -34.26 -25.56
CA TRP A 94 22.87 -34.01 -24.74
C TRP A 94 21.79 -35.10 -24.97
N SER A 95 21.53 -35.94 -23.97
CA SER A 95 20.40 -36.87 -23.96
C SER A 95 19.36 -36.34 -22.96
N ARG A 96 18.09 -36.22 -23.34
CA ARG A 96 17.02 -35.83 -22.39
C ARG A 96 16.87 -36.94 -21.34
N SER A 97 17.39 -36.70 -20.14
CA SER A 97 17.14 -37.60 -19.01
C SER A 97 15.67 -37.54 -18.58
N ARG A 98 15.08 -38.72 -18.66
CA ARG A 98 13.84 -39.24 -18.09
C ARG A 98 13.44 -38.55 -16.77
N ARG A 99 12.14 -38.25 -16.62
CA ARG A 99 11.54 -37.86 -15.33
C ARG A 99 11.62 -39.05 -14.38
N GLU A 100 12.56 -39.04 -13.44
CA GLU A 100 12.59 -39.92 -12.27
C GLU A 100 12.33 -39.03 -11.04
N ASN A 101 11.05 -38.92 -10.70
CA ASN A 101 10.55 -38.43 -9.42
C ASN A 101 10.42 -39.66 -8.53
N GLU A 102 11.27 -39.81 -7.51
CA GLU A 102 10.89 -40.40 -6.21
C GLU A 102 12.03 -40.25 -5.20
N PRO A 103 11.85 -39.48 -4.11
CA PRO A 103 12.69 -39.60 -2.93
C PRO A 103 12.16 -40.74 -2.03
N ASP A 104 12.82 -41.89 -2.04
CA ASP A 104 12.54 -42.97 -1.08
C ASP A 104 12.96 -42.53 0.33
N THR A 105 11.98 -42.46 1.22
CA THR A 105 12.07 -41.93 2.59
C THR A 105 12.15 -43.10 3.57
N SER A 106 13.26 -43.85 3.60
CA SER A 106 13.29 -45.08 4.44
C SER A 106 14.57 -45.37 5.24
N GLU A 107 15.72 -44.72 5.06
CA GLU A 107 16.99 -45.28 5.59
C GLU A 107 17.93 -44.23 6.25
N LEU A 108 17.57 -43.70 7.42
CA LEU A 108 18.56 -43.00 8.29
C LEU A 108 18.53 -43.55 9.72
N PRO A 109 19.56 -44.32 10.15
CA PRO A 109 19.73 -44.69 11.55
C PRO A 109 20.24 -43.49 12.39
N ARG A 110 19.66 -43.31 13.58
CA ARG A 110 20.11 -42.34 14.60
C ARG A 110 21.47 -42.79 15.14
N ALA A 111 22.48 -41.93 15.01
CA ALA A 111 23.72 -41.96 15.77
C ALA A 111 23.62 -41.01 16.98
#